data_AF-A0A8T4ZY79-F1
#
_entry.id   AF-A0A8T4ZY79-F1
#
_cell.length_a   1.000
_cell.length_b   1.000
_cell.length_c   1.000
_cell.angle_alpha   90.00
_cell.angle_beta   90.00
_cell.angle_gamma   90.00
#
_symmetry.space_group_name_H-M   'P 1'
#
loop_
_entity.id
_entity.type
_entity.pdbx_description
1 polymer ?
#
loop_
_entity_poly.entity_id
_entity_poly.type
_entity_poly.pdbx_seq_one_letter_code
_entity_poly.pdbx_strand_id
1 'polypeptide(L)'
;MRVRSPNITDYMAGALLANGPVWMWMMAIGYFSDLFSALPPALLGGLSLTIYLAGGSLASYLVCNRAERGLLLAALKLVAAEWAFYIMMMISTIPEPSLGQASPLLLCFIIGGLIGAYLSARRRLRRPSGD
;
A
#
# COMPACT_ATOMS: atom_id res chain seq x y z
N MET A 1 12.51 -7.51 28.11
CA MET A 1 11.96 -8.03 26.83
C MET A 1 12.40 -7.09 25.72
N ARG A 2 12.95 -7.61 24.60
CA ARG A 2 13.28 -6.76 23.44
C ARG A 2 11.98 -6.36 22.76
N VAL A 3 11.72 -5.06 22.63
CA VAL A 3 10.55 -4.55 21.92
C VAL A 3 10.61 -5.06 20.48
N ARG A 4 9.69 -5.94 20.07
CA ARG A 4 9.63 -6.39 18.67
C ARG A 4 9.26 -5.22 17.78
N SER A 5 10.13 -4.92 16.81
CA SER A 5 9.90 -3.92 15.78
C SER A 5 10.03 -4.56 14.39
N PRO A 6 9.34 -4.04 13.36
CA PRO A 6 9.50 -4.55 12.01
C PRO A 6 10.92 -4.28 11.52
N ASN A 7 11.52 -5.28 10.90
CA ASN A 7 12.85 -5.16 10.32
C ASN A 7 12.76 -4.67 8.85
N ILE A 8 13.91 -4.47 8.20
CA ILE A 8 13.97 -3.99 6.81
C ILE A 8 13.25 -4.95 5.86
N THR A 9 13.40 -6.26 6.05
CA THR A 9 12.71 -7.28 5.24
C THR A 9 11.20 -7.15 5.33
N ASP A 10 10.64 -6.81 6.49
CA ASP A 10 9.21 -6.58 6.67
C ASP A 10 8.72 -5.39 5.83
N TYR A 11 9.48 -4.29 5.83
CA TYR A 11 9.14 -3.10 5.05
C TYR A 11 9.27 -3.35 3.55
N MET A 12 10.29 -4.08 3.09
CA MET A 12 10.45 -4.43 1.67
C MET A 12 9.36 -5.39 1.21
N ALA A 13 9.02 -6.41 2.01
CA ALA A 13 7.93 -7.31 1.70
C ALA A 13 6.58 -6.58 1.66
N GLY A 14 6.35 -5.64 2.59
CA GLY A 14 5.19 -4.76 2.58
C GLY A 14 5.14 -3.89 1.32
N ALA A 15 6.25 -3.26 0.95
CA ALA A 15 6.35 -2.42 -0.24
C ALA A 15 6.04 -3.19 -1.53
N LEU A 16 6.58 -4.41 -1.65
CA LEU A 16 6.28 -5.33 -2.75
C LEU A 16 4.80 -5.72 -2.76
N LEU A 17 4.23 -6.05 -1.61
CA LEU A 17 2.83 -6.44 -1.49
C LEU A 17 1.86 -5.30 -1.83
N ALA A 18 2.17 -4.07 -1.44
CA ALA A 18 1.33 -2.91 -1.76
C ALA A 18 1.39 -2.56 -3.25
N ASN A 19 2.58 -2.66 -3.86
CA ASN A 19 2.78 -2.34 -5.27
C ASN A 19 2.32 -3.46 -6.22
N GLY A 20 2.44 -4.74 -5.83
CA GLY A 20 2.06 -5.87 -6.69
C GLY A 20 0.65 -5.76 -7.29
N PRO A 21 -0.40 -5.51 -6.47
CA PRO A 21 -1.76 -5.28 -6.95
C PRO A 21 -1.89 -4.08 -7.90
N VAL A 22 -1.15 -3.00 -7.66
CA VAL A 22 -1.13 -1.81 -8.54
C VAL A 22 -0.66 -2.22 -9.94
N TRP A 23 0.47 -2.92 -10.01
CA TRP A 23 1.05 -3.38 -11.27
C TRP A 23 0.17 -4.40 -11.98
N MET A 24 -0.34 -5.39 -11.26
CA MET A 24 -1.28 -6.37 -11.82
C MET A 24 -2.53 -5.70 -12.39
N TRP A 25 -3.05 -4.67 -11.70
CA TRP A 25 -4.19 -3.91 -12.17
C TRP A 25 -3.88 -3.09 -13.44
N MET A 26 -2.72 -2.43 -13.49
CA MET A 26 -2.28 -1.70 -14.69
C MET A 26 -2.14 -2.65 -15.90
N MET A 27 -1.53 -3.83 -15.70
CA MET A 27 -1.44 -4.84 -16.75
C MET A 27 -2.81 -5.35 -17.18
N ALA A 28 -3.73 -5.57 -16.23
CA ALA A 28 -5.10 -5.99 -16.54
C ALA A 28 -5.84 -4.96 -17.39
N ILE A 29 -5.74 -3.67 -17.04
CA ILE A 29 -6.34 -2.58 -17.85
C ILE A 29 -5.79 -2.60 -19.27
N GLY A 30 -4.47 -2.77 -19.42
CA GLY A 30 -3.84 -2.82 -20.74
C GLY A 30 -4.25 -4.06 -21.56
N TYR A 31 -4.29 -5.24 -20.94
CA TYR A 31 -4.57 -6.49 -21.63
C TYR A 31 -6.05 -6.67 -21.99
N PHE A 32 -6.95 -6.17 -21.15
CA PHE A 32 -8.40 -6.23 -21.37
C PHE A 32 -8.97 -4.86 -21.75
N SER A 33 -8.24 -4.10 -22.58
CA SER A 33 -8.61 -2.73 -22.96
C SER A 33 -10.02 -2.62 -23.55
N ASP A 34 -10.44 -3.62 -24.34
CA ASP A 34 -11.77 -3.63 -24.97
C ASP A 34 -12.89 -3.73 -23.94
N LEU A 35 -12.68 -4.52 -22.87
CA LEU A 35 -13.63 -4.66 -21.77
C LEU A 35 -13.68 -3.37 -20.93
N PHE A 36 -12.51 -2.82 -20.59
CA PHE A 36 -12.42 -1.67 -19.69
C PHE A 36 -12.78 -0.35 -20.39
N SER A 37 -12.61 -0.24 -21.71
CA SER A 37 -13.04 0.94 -22.49
C SER A 37 -14.55 1.10 -22.56
N ALA A 38 -15.31 0.02 -22.40
CA ALA A 38 -16.77 0.06 -22.30
C ALA A 38 -17.27 0.61 -20.96
N LEU A 39 -16.42 0.71 -19.94
CA LEU A 39 -16.81 1.21 -18.61
C LEU A 39 -16.71 2.74 -18.54
N PRO A 40 -17.61 3.39 -17.78
CA PRO A 40 -17.46 4.81 -17.47
C PRO A 40 -16.12 5.10 -16.78
N PRO A 41 -15.38 6.15 -17.18
CA PRO A 41 -14.07 6.48 -16.59
C PRO A 41 -14.09 6.63 -15.07
N ALA A 42 -15.18 7.17 -14.52
CA ALA A 42 -15.38 7.31 -13.08
C ALA A 42 -15.39 5.97 -12.34
N LEU A 43 -16.00 4.93 -12.93
CA LEU A 43 -16.06 3.59 -12.34
C LEU A 43 -14.67 2.94 -12.36
N LEU A 44 -13.95 3.05 -13.48
CA LEU A 44 -12.59 2.53 -13.60
C LEU A 44 -11.63 3.22 -12.61
N GLY A 45 -11.76 4.53 -12.45
CA GLY A 45 -11.03 5.29 -11.44
C GLY A 45 -11.36 4.83 -10.01
N GLY A 46 -12.63 4.63 -9.69
CA GLY A 46 -13.07 4.13 -8.38
C GLY A 46 -12.53 2.73 -8.06
N LEU A 47 -12.54 1.82 -9.03
CA LEU A 47 -11.93 0.48 -8.89
C LEU A 47 -10.43 0.56 -8.66
N SER A 48 -9.74 1.40 -9.44
CA SER A 48 -8.29 1.62 -9.29
C SER A 48 -7.95 2.09 -7.87
N LEU A 49 -8.64 3.13 -7.39
CA LEU A 49 -8.45 3.64 -6.02
C LEU A 49 -8.71 2.56 -4.97
N THR A 50 -9.75 1.76 -5.14
CA THR A 50 -10.10 0.68 -4.21
C THR A 50 -8.99 -0.37 -4.13
N ILE A 51 -8.45 -0.79 -5.28
CA ILE A 51 -7.36 -1.77 -5.35
C ILE A 51 -6.09 -1.22 -4.69
N TYR A 52 -5.73 0.03 -5.00
CA TYR A 52 -4.53 0.67 -4.47
C TYR A 52 -4.62 0.85 -2.96
N LEU A 53 -5.77 1.31 -2.45
CA LEU A 53 -6.03 1.45 -1.03
C LEU A 53 -6.04 0.10 -0.31
N ALA A 54 -6.64 -0.93 -0.90
CA ALA A 54 -6.68 -2.26 -0.29
C ALA A 54 -5.27 -2.86 -0.16
N GLY A 55 -4.45 -2.74 -1.20
CA GLY A 55 -3.05 -3.20 -1.20
C GLY A 55 -2.23 -2.54 -0.10
N GLY A 56 -2.21 -1.20 -0.05
CA GLY A 56 -1.49 -0.45 0.98
C GLY A 56 -2.03 -0.69 2.40
N SER A 57 -3.36 -0.79 2.55
CA SER A 57 -4.00 -1.09 3.84
C SER A 57 -3.60 -2.46 4.38
N LEU A 58 -3.59 -3.48 3.51
CA LEU A 58 -3.22 -4.84 3.90
C LEU A 58 -1.72 -4.92 4.25
N ALA A 59 -0.85 -4.34 3.42
CA ALA A 59 0.57 -4.30 3.68
C ALA A 59 0.89 -3.60 5.02
N SER A 60 0.30 -2.41 5.24
CA SER A 60 0.44 -1.67 6.48
C SER A 60 -0.07 -2.45 7.69
N TYR A 61 -1.23 -3.09 7.58
CA TYR A 61 -1.77 -3.92 8.66
C TYR A 61 -0.80 -5.06 9.04
N LEU A 62 -0.23 -5.76 8.06
CA LEU A 62 0.70 -6.87 8.30
C LEU A 62 2.02 -6.38 8.95
N VAL A 63 2.60 -5.29 8.46
CA VAL A 63 3.82 -4.69 9.02
C VAL A 63 3.57 -4.15 10.43
N CYS A 64 2.49 -3.40 10.63
CA CYS A 64 2.11 -2.84 11.92
C CYS A 64 1.82 -3.94 12.96
N ASN A 65 1.31 -5.10 12.55
CA ASN A 65 1.12 -6.22 13.48
C ASN A 65 2.43 -6.75 14.07
N ARG A 66 3.58 -6.53 13.41
CA ARG A 66 4.91 -6.91 13.92
C ARG A 66 5.52 -5.89 14.89
N ALA A 67 5.01 -4.66 14.92
CA ALA A 67 5.53 -3.58 15.76
C ALA A 67 4.86 -3.54 17.13
N GLU A 68 5.52 -3.84 18.25
CA GLU A 68 4.89 -3.78 19.58
C GLU A 68 4.41 -2.37 19.98
N ARG A 69 5.13 -1.32 19.56
CA ARG A 69 4.79 0.09 19.79
C ARG A 69 5.08 0.91 18.53
N GLY A 70 4.55 2.14 18.47
CA GLY A 70 4.85 3.08 17.38
C GLY A 70 4.25 2.68 16.03
N LEU A 71 2.98 2.23 16.01
CA LEU A 71 2.30 1.78 14.79
C LEU A 71 2.28 2.84 13.69
N LEU A 72 2.09 4.12 14.05
CA LEU A 72 2.15 5.23 13.08
C LEU A 72 3.53 5.40 12.46
N LEU A 73 4.60 5.26 13.26
CA LEU A 73 5.97 5.34 12.76
C LEU A 73 6.30 4.15 11.84
N ALA A 74 5.83 2.95 12.19
CA ALA A 74 5.96 1.77 11.32
C ALA A 74 5.21 1.98 10.00
N ALA A 75 3.97 2.47 10.04
CA ALA A 75 3.21 2.79 8.83
C ALA A 75 3.90 3.85 7.98
N LEU A 76 4.42 4.93 8.57
CA LEU A 76 5.12 5.99 7.81
C LEU A 76 6.40 5.45 7.14
N LYS A 77 7.17 4.60 7.83
CA LYS A 77 8.34 3.92 7.23
C LYS A 77 7.94 3.02 6.06
N LEU A 78 6.81 2.31 6.20
CA LEU A 78 6.28 1.50 5.11
C LEU A 78 5.85 2.38 3.93
N VAL A 79 5.10 3.47 4.15
CA VAL A 79 4.70 4.40 3.08
C VAL A 79 5.92 4.94 2.34
N ALA A 80 6.99 5.28 3.05
CA ALA A 80 8.24 5.69 2.41
C ALA A 80 8.86 4.58 1.55
N ALA A 81 8.82 3.32 2.01
CA ALA A 81 9.31 2.17 1.25
C ALA A 81 8.43 1.84 0.03
N GLU A 82 7.09 1.85 0.20
CA GLU A 82 6.10 1.68 -0.86
C GLU A 82 6.30 2.72 -1.96
N TRP A 83 6.49 3.97 -1.55
CA TRP A 83 6.69 5.09 -2.45
C TRP A 83 8.03 5.04 -3.18
N ALA A 84 9.13 4.77 -2.46
CA ALA A 84 10.45 4.61 -3.07
C ALA A 84 10.45 3.47 -4.10
N PHE A 85 9.81 2.34 -3.77
CA PHE A 85 9.68 1.21 -4.68
C PHE A 85 8.85 1.57 -5.91
N TYR A 86 7.72 2.27 -5.74
CA TYR A 86 6.90 2.73 -6.86
C TYR A 86 7.67 3.67 -7.79
N ILE A 87 8.38 4.66 -7.26
CA ILE A 87 9.19 5.60 -8.05
C ILE A 87 10.30 4.87 -8.81
N MET A 88 10.98 3.92 -8.16
CA MET A 88 12.00 3.10 -8.81
C MET A 88 11.43 2.33 -10.00
N MET A 89 10.25 1.72 -9.83
CA MET A 89 9.57 0.99 -10.90
C MET A 89 9.09 1.93 -12.01
N MET A 90 8.52 3.09 -11.66
CA MET A 90 8.02 4.09 -12.61
C MET A 90 9.15 4.60 -13.53
N ILE A 91 10.29 5.00 -12.95
CA ILE A 91 11.45 5.47 -13.72
C ILE A 91 12.00 4.37 -14.64
N SER A 92 11.89 3.09 -14.23
CA SER A 92 12.41 1.97 -15.01
C SER A 92 11.49 1.53 -16.16
N THR A 93 10.22 1.94 -16.17
CA THR A 93 9.18 1.37 -17.07
C THR A 93 8.43 2.42 -17.88
N ILE A 94 8.36 3.66 -17.42
CA ILE A 94 7.61 4.74 -18.08
C ILE A 94 8.61 5.68 -18.76
N PRO A 95 8.50 5.89 -20.09
CA PRO A 95 9.43 6.74 -20.84
C PRO A 95 9.50 8.19 -20.37
N GLU A 96 8.38 8.75 -19.92
CA GLU A 96 8.26 10.13 -19.45
C GLU A 96 7.60 10.16 -18.06
N PRO A 97 8.35 9.83 -17.00
CA PRO A 97 7.81 9.79 -15.65
C PRO A 97 7.45 11.21 -15.18
N SER A 98 6.23 11.39 -14.65
CA SER A 98 5.78 12.70 -14.14
C SER A 98 5.27 12.60 -12.70
N LEU A 99 5.49 13.67 -11.92
CA LEU A 99 5.00 13.77 -10.54
C LEU A 99 3.46 13.75 -10.48
N GLY A 100 2.80 14.23 -11.53
CA GLY A 100 1.33 14.20 -11.65
C GLY A 100 0.78 12.78 -11.63
N GLN A 101 1.45 11.83 -12.30
CA GLN A 101 1.05 10.41 -12.31
C GLN A 101 1.34 9.72 -10.99
N ALA A 102 2.39 10.15 -10.29
CA ALA A 102 2.80 9.51 -9.06
C ALA A 102 1.91 9.94 -7.87
N SER A 103 1.58 11.24 -7.78
CA SER A 103 0.97 11.83 -6.58
C SER A 103 -0.34 11.16 -6.08
N PRO A 104 -1.26 10.65 -6.93
CA PRO A 104 -2.47 9.98 -6.44
C PRO A 104 -2.16 8.68 -5.71
N LEU A 105 -1.11 7.96 -6.13
CA LEU A 105 -0.72 6.70 -5.51
C LEU A 105 -0.07 6.93 -4.15
N LEU A 106 0.70 8.02 -4.00
CA LEU A 106 1.23 8.43 -2.69
C LEU A 106 0.10 8.68 -1.68
N LEU A 107 -0.97 9.38 -2.11
CA LEU A 107 -2.14 9.59 -1.25
C LEU A 107 -2.80 8.25 -0.87
N CYS A 108 -2.91 7.32 -1.81
CA CYS A 108 -3.43 5.98 -1.53
C CYS A 108 -2.56 5.22 -0.52
N PHE A 109 -1.24 5.28 -0.65
CA PHE A 109 -0.31 4.66 0.31
C PHE A 109 -0.41 5.31 1.69
N ILE A 110 -0.50 6.64 1.79
CA ILE A 110 -0.68 7.33 3.08
C ILE A 110 -1.99 6.89 3.73
N ILE A 111 -3.11 6.97 3.01
CA ILE A 111 -4.44 6.62 3.53
C ILE A 111 -4.48 5.13 3.92
N GLY A 112 -4.00 4.24 3.05
CA GLY A 112 -3.91 2.81 3.33
C GLY A 112 -3.00 2.51 4.52
N GLY A 113 -1.87 3.21 4.62
CA GLY A 113 -0.94 3.20 5.75
C GLY A 113 -1.66 3.47 7.07
N LEU A 114 -2.44 4.54 7.13
CA LEU A 114 -3.23 4.94 8.29
C LEU A 114 -4.33 3.92 8.62
N ILE A 115 -5.06 3.42 7.62
CA ILE A 115 -6.10 2.39 7.79
C ILE A 115 -5.49 1.12 8.39
N GLY A 116 -4.38 0.63 7.82
CA GLY A 116 -3.70 -0.58 8.30
C GLY A 116 -3.18 -0.44 9.74
N ALA A 117 -2.62 0.72 10.06
CA ALA A 117 -2.19 1.05 11.43
C ALA A 117 -3.37 1.07 12.41
N TYR A 118 -4.47 1.72 12.03
CA TYR A 118 -5.70 1.78 12.82
C TYR A 118 -6.29 0.38 13.06
N LEU A 119 -6.38 -0.46 12.03
CA LEU A 119 -6.88 -1.83 12.16
C LEU A 119 -6.00 -2.69 13.08
N SER A 120 -4.67 -2.53 12.99
CA SER A 120 -3.73 -3.19 13.90
C SER A 120 -3.92 -2.74 15.35
N ALA A 121 -4.06 -1.42 15.58
CA ALA A 121 -4.35 -0.87 16.91
C ALA A 121 -5.67 -1.41 17.47
N ARG A 122 -6.74 -1.39 16.67
CA ARG A 122 -8.06 -1.90 17.05
C ARG A 122 -8.03 -3.38 17.40
N ARG A 123 -7.28 -4.19 16.66
CA ARG A 123 -7.11 -5.62 16.95
C ARG A 123 -6.46 -5.87 18.31
N ARG A 124 -5.50 -5.03 18.72
CA ARG A 124 -4.82 -5.14 20.01
C ARG A 124 -5.73 -4.76 21.17
N LEU A 125 -6.51 -3.70 21.02
CA LEU A 125 -7.49 -3.30 22.04
C LEU A 125 -8.58 -4.36 22.25
N ARG A 126 -8.90 -5.16 21.22
CA ARG A 126 -9.89 -6.24 21.28
C ARG A 126 -9.36 -7.57 21.78
N ARG A 127 -8.05 -7.75 21.89
CA ARG A 127 -7.45 -8.92 22.54
C ARG A 127 -7.18 -8.49 23.98
N PRO A 128 -8.00 -8.91 24.96
CA PRO A 128 -7.65 -8.71 26.36
C PRO A 128 -6.26 -9.30 26.55
N SER A 129 -5.40 -8.60 27.29
CA SER A 129 -4.16 -9.15 27.81
C SER A 129 -4.49 -10.46 28.52
N GLY A 130 -4.20 -11.59 27.85
CA GLY A 130 -4.06 -12.86 28.55
C GLY A 130 -2.69 -12.82 29.18
N ASP A 131 -2.70 -12.69 30.51
CA ASP A 131 -1.64 -12.89 31.51
C ASP A 131 -0.20 -13.12 31.02
#